data_AF-A0A961LRQ8-F1
#
_entry.id   AF-A0A961LRQ8-F1
#
_cell.length_a   1.000
_cell.length_b   1.000
_cell.length_c   1.000
_cell.angle_alpha   90.00
_cell.angle_beta   90.00
_cell.angle_gamma   90.00
#
_symmetry.space_group_name_H-M   'P 1'
#
loop_
_entity.id
_entity.type
_entity.pdbx_description
1 polymer ?
#
loop_
_entity_poly.entity_id
_entity_poly.type
_entity_poly.pdbx_seq_one_letter_code
_entity_poly.pdbx_strand_id
1 'polypeptide(L)'
;MKHVGLCGVVFALTASPALAANESAMIDACRNYAASHLNADAGKINVSVQTARVDGTIPVNGDVEGTGLTFQCSFNPAGTRIVEWWNSAPEHCPADVSEADRYLYPACQ
;
A
#
# COMPACT_ATOMS: atom_id res chain seq x y z
N MET A 1 -33.26 -45.62 -27.38
CA MET A 1 -32.90 -45.22 -26.00
C MET A 1 -31.41 -45.48 -25.77
N LYS A 2 -30.62 -44.42 -25.60
CA LYS A 2 -29.57 -44.25 -24.55
C LYS A 2 -28.59 -43.16 -24.99
N HIS A 3 -28.58 -42.08 -24.20
CA HIS A 3 -27.70 -40.93 -24.31
C HIS A 3 -26.34 -41.29 -23.70
N VAL A 4 -25.24 -40.85 -24.32
CA VAL A 4 -23.95 -40.58 -23.68
C VAL A 4 -23.30 -39.48 -24.55
N GLY A 5 -22.88 -38.31 -24.09
CA GLY A 5 -22.60 -37.84 -22.75
C GLY A 5 -21.42 -36.87 -22.89
N LEU A 6 -21.73 -35.58 -22.83
CA LEU A 6 -20.85 -34.42 -22.89
C LEU A 6 -19.62 -34.58 -21.97
N CYS A 7 -18.41 -34.25 -22.43
CA CYS A 7 -17.26 -34.05 -21.54
C CYS A 7 -16.43 -32.86 -22.03
N GLY A 8 -16.97 -31.66 -21.82
CA GLY A 8 -16.22 -30.41 -21.89
C GLY A 8 -15.72 -30.07 -20.48
N VAL A 9 -14.41 -30.16 -20.25
CA VAL A 9 -13.81 -29.70 -18.99
C VAL A 9 -13.61 -28.20 -19.09
N VAL A 10 -14.47 -27.43 -18.45
CA VAL A 10 -14.26 -25.99 -18.23
C VAL A 10 -13.37 -25.84 -17.00
N PHE A 11 -12.12 -25.43 -17.20
CA PHE A 11 -11.26 -24.98 -16.11
C PHE A 11 -11.76 -23.62 -15.63
N ALA A 12 -12.54 -23.61 -14.55
CA ALA A 12 -12.83 -22.38 -13.82
C ALA A 12 -11.57 -21.97 -13.04
N LEU A 13 -10.89 -20.91 -13.49
CA LEU A 13 -9.88 -20.20 -12.70
C LEU A 13 -10.57 -19.55 -11.50
N THR A 14 -10.66 -20.27 -10.38
CA THR A 14 -11.05 -19.69 -9.11
C THR A 14 -9.91 -18.80 -8.62
N ALA A 15 -10.02 -17.48 -8.80
CA ALA A 15 -9.16 -16.53 -8.10
C ALA A 15 -9.36 -16.76 -6.59
N SER A 16 -8.35 -17.30 -5.91
CA SER A 16 -8.43 -17.65 -4.50
C SER A 16 -8.69 -16.40 -3.63
N PRO A 17 -9.67 -16.40 -2.72
CA PRO A 17 -9.99 -15.24 -1.87
C PRO A 17 -8.85 -14.86 -0.93
N ALA A 18 -7.90 -15.78 -0.67
CA ALA A 18 -6.76 -15.56 0.20
C ALA A 18 -5.74 -14.53 -0.34
N LEU A 19 -5.63 -14.38 -1.67
CA LEU A 19 -4.71 -13.40 -2.26
C LEU A 19 -5.28 -11.97 -2.15
N ALA A 20 -6.57 -11.79 -2.43
CA ALA A 20 -7.24 -10.50 -2.30
C ALA A 20 -7.35 -10.02 -0.84
N ALA A 21 -7.56 -10.94 0.11
CA ALA A 21 -7.61 -10.61 1.54
C ALA A 21 -6.26 -10.11 2.07
N ASN A 22 -5.15 -10.66 1.58
CA ASN A 22 -3.81 -10.22 1.97
C ASN A 22 -3.49 -8.84 1.36
N GLU A 23 -3.88 -8.61 0.11
CA GLU A 23 -3.71 -7.31 -0.56
C GLU A 23 -4.45 -6.18 0.15
N SER A 24 -5.74 -6.37 0.46
CA SER A 24 -6.53 -5.37 1.20
C SER A 24 -5.95 -5.09 2.58
N ALA A 25 -5.48 -6.12 3.30
CA ALA A 25 -4.86 -5.95 4.61
C ALA A 25 -3.53 -5.15 4.53
N MET A 26 -2.71 -5.40 3.50
CA MET A 26 -1.49 -4.63 3.26
C MET A 26 -1.80 -3.17 2.91
N ILE A 27 -2.81 -2.94 2.07
CA ILE A 27 -3.31 -1.60 1.72
C ILE A 27 -3.72 -0.85 2.97
N ASP A 28 -4.59 -1.43 3.80
CA ASP A 28 -5.10 -0.77 5.00
C ASP A 28 -4.01 -0.55 6.04
N ALA A 29 -3.12 -1.53 6.24
CA ALA A 29 -1.98 -1.40 7.13
C ALA A 29 -1.02 -0.29 6.68
N CYS A 30 -0.66 -0.25 5.40
CA CYS A 30 0.26 0.78 4.88
C CYS A 30 -0.38 2.17 4.90
N ARG A 31 -1.66 2.29 4.53
CA ARG A 31 -2.41 3.55 4.60
C ARG A 31 -2.44 4.12 6.02
N ASN A 32 -2.78 3.28 7.01
CA ASN A 32 -2.83 3.71 8.41
C ASN A 32 -1.44 4.05 8.95
N TYR A 33 -0.41 3.28 8.58
CA TYR A 33 0.97 3.56 8.96
C TYR A 33 1.42 4.92 8.42
N ALA A 34 1.15 5.18 7.14
CA ALA A 34 1.45 6.44 6.47
C ALA A 34 0.69 7.62 7.08
N ALA A 35 -0.62 7.49 7.32
CA ALA A 35 -1.44 8.52 7.96
C ALA A 35 -0.86 8.94 9.31
N SER A 36 -0.44 7.97 10.14
CA SER A 36 0.16 8.24 11.43
C SER A 36 1.55 8.88 11.34
N HIS A 37 2.41 8.43 10.42
CA HIS A 37 3.79 8.94 10.31
C HIS A 37 3.89 10.25 9.55
N LEU A 38 2.96 10.51 8.64
CA LEU A 38 2.89 11.72 7.83
C LEU A 38 1.87 12.74 8.35
N ASN A 39 1.21 12.46 9.48
CA ASN A 39 0.13 13.29 10.03
C ASN A 39 -0.90 13.70 8.97
N ALA A 40 -1.25 12.75 8.10
CA ALA A 40 -2.11 12.95 6.95
C ALA A 40 -3.46 12.25 7.17
N ASP A 41 -4.52 12.78 6.55
CA ASP A 41 -5.82 12.11 6.52
C ASP A 41 -5.71 10.81 5.68
N ALA A 42 -6.04 9.67 6.29
CA ALA A 42 -6.06 8.38 5.61
C ALA A 42 -6.98 8.38 4.37
N GLY A 43 -8.06 9.18 4.37
CA GLY A 43 -8.95 9.35 3.22
C GLY A 43 -8.31 10.09 2.02
N LYS A 44 -7.14 10.69 2.22
CA LYS A 44 -6.32 11.36 1.20
C LYS A 44 -5.10 10.55 0.78
N ILE A 45 -5.01 9.31 1.22
CA ILE A 45 -3.87 8.44 0.95
C ILE A 45 -4.25 7.37 -0.07
N ASN A 46 -3.60 7.48 -1.24
CA ASN A 46 -3.67 6.48 -2.29
C ASN A 46 -2.54 5.47 -2.10
N VAL A 47 -2.85 4.18 -2.25
CA VAL A 47 -1.88 3.10 -2.12
C VAL A 47 -2.11 2.03 -3.18
N SER A 48 -1.02 1.40 -3.61
CA SER A 48 -1.01 0.30 -4.56
C SER A 48 -0.01 -0.76 -4.11
N VAL A 49 -0.45 -2.01 -4.09
CA VAL A 49 0.43 -3.16 -3.85
C VAL A 49 1.19 -3.47 -5.13
N GLN A 50 2.48 -3.66 -4.99
CA GLN A 50 3.38 -3.97 -6.09
C GLN A 50 3.75 -5.45 -6.09
N THR A 51 4.30 -5.92 -7.21
CA THR A 51 4.89 -7.26 -7.28
C THR A 51 6.00 -7.43 -6.25
N ALA A 52 6.06 -8.60 -5.62
CA ALA A 52 7.13 -8.96 -4.69
C ALA A 52 8.52 -8.81 -5.34
N ARG A 53 9.48 -8.32 -4.56
CA ARG A 53 10.89 -8.22 -4.94
C ARG A 53 11.56 -9.60 -4.92
N VAL A 54 12.80 -9.66 -5.42
CA VAL A 54 13.61 -10.89 -5.45
C VAL A 54 13.94 -11.46 -4.07
N ASP A 55 13.97 -10.60 -3.04
CA ASP A 55 14.15 -11.00 -1.65
C ASP A 55 12.84 -11.43 -0.96
N GLY A 56 11.73 -11.43 -1.71
CA GLY A 56 10.40 -11.80 -1.26
C GLY A 56 9.63 -10.65 -0.60
N THR A 57 10.23 -9.49 -0.34
CA THR A 57 9.48 -8.36 0.24
C THR A 57 8.43 -7.82 -0.73
N ILE A 58 7.28 -7.39 -0.21
CA ILE A 58 6.17 -6.88 -1.02
C ILE A 58 6.09 -5.37 -0.84
N PRO A 59 6.40 -4.56 -1.86
CA PRO A 59 6.27 -3.11 -1.76
C PRO A 59 4.80 -2.71 -1.85
N VAL A 60 4.41 -1.75 -1.01
CA VAL A 60 3.17 -0.99 -1.15
C VAL A 60 3.57 0.47 -1.28
N ASN A 61 3.36 1.03 -2.46
CA ASN A 61 3.67 2.43 -2.75
C ASN A 61 2.43 3.28 -2.48
N GLY A 62 2.62 4.53 -2.07
CA GLY A 62 1.53 5.46 -1.94
C GLY A 62 1.93 6.91 -2.07
N ASP A 63 0.91 7.75 -2.17
CA ASP A 63 1.00 9.20 -2.22
C ASP A 63 -0.09 9.84 -1.35
N VAL A 64 0.18 11.07 -0.90
CA VAL A 64 -0.79 11.89 -0.18
C VAL A 64 -1.33 12.96 -1.13
N GLU A 65 -2.61 12.88 -1.45
CA GLU A 65 -3.29 13.76 -2.41
C GLU A 65 -3.04 15.24 -2.12
N GLY A 66 -2.67 16.00 -3.15
CA GLY A 66 -2.48 17.45 -3.04
C GLY A 66 -1.21 17.91 -2.34
N THR A 67 -0.35 16.99 -1.87
CA THR A 67 0.89 17.33 -1.16
C THR A 67 2.16 17.08 -1.98
N GLY A 68 2.09 16.17 -2.96
CA GLY A 68 3.28 15.68 -3.67
C GLY A 68 4.16 14.73 -2.85
N LEU A 69 3.79 14.42 -1.60
CA LEU A 69 4.49 13.44 -0.78
C LEU A 69 4.20 12.02 -1.29
N THR A 70 5.26 11.23 -1.39
CA THR A 70 5.21 9.80 -1.74
C THR A 70 5.87 8.99 -0.64
N PHE A 71 5.47 7.73 -0.52
CA PHE A 71 6.01 6.82 0.47
C PHE A 71 5.94 5.37 0.01
N GLN A 72 6.63 4.52 0.74
CA GLN A 72 6.63 3.07 0.50
C GLN A 72 6.69 2.32 1.82
N CYS A 73 5.79 1.35 1.99
CA CYS A 73 5.89 0.30 2.99
C CYS A 73 6.43 -0.98 2.33
N SER A 74 7.54 -1.54 2.79
CA SER A 74 7.95 -2.89 2.40
C SER A 74 7.38 -3.88 3.41
N PHE A 75 6.56 -4.84 2.96
CA PHE A 75 6.09 -5.94 3.78
C PHE A 75 7.04 -7.13 3.71
N ASN A 76 7.07 -7.94 4.78
CA ASN A 76 7.71 -9.25 4.76
C ASN A 76 7.11 -10.16 3.67
N PRO A 77 7.75 -11.30 3.33
CA PRO A 77 7.24 -12.19 2.29
C PRO A 77 5.85 -12.78 2.53
N ALA A 78 5.35 -12.73 3.78
CA ALA A 78 4.00 -13.15 4.12
C ALA A 78 2.93 -12.06 3.93
N GLY A 79 3.32 -10.81 3.67
CA GLY A 79 2.39 -9.66 3.58
C GLY A 79 1.77 -9.26 4.92
N THR A 80 2.33 -9.69 6.04
CA THR A 80 1.71 -9.55 7.38
C THR A 80 2.29 -8.44 8.23
N ARG A 81 3.48 -7.93 7.88
CA ARG A 81 4.18 -6.91 8.66
C ARG A 81 5.02 -6.00 7.76
N ILE A 82 4.95 -4.70 8.02
CA ILE A 82 5.87 -3.69 7.47
C ILE A 82 7.25 -3.90 8.12
N VAL A 83 8.25 -4.19 7.30
CA VAL A 83 9.64 -4.41 7.71
C VAL A 83 10.56 -3.24 7.37
N GLU A 84 10.14 -2.37 6.45
CA GLU A 84 10.87 -1.17 6.06
C GLU A 84 9.87 -0.09 5.64
N TRP A 85 10.22 1.17 5.91
CA TRP A 85 9.43 2.35 5.59
C TRP A 85 10.34 3.42 5.00
N TRP A 86 9.89 4.03 3.92
CA TRP A 86 10.52 5.20 3.32
C TRP A 86 9.45 6.23 2.94
N ASN A 87 9.80 7.52 3.00
CA ASN A 87 8.95 8.59 2.50
C ASN A 87 9.78 9.73 1.92
N SER A 88 9.16 10.55 1.08
CA SER A 88 9.79 11.67 0.39
C SER A 88 9.71 12.99 1.16
N ALA A 89 9.25 13.00 2.41
CA ALA A 89 9.22 14.23 3.18
C ALA A 89 10.66 14.72 3.42
N PRO A 90 10.91 16.03 3.30
CA PRO A 90 12.24 16.58 3.57
C PRO A 90 12.63 16.34 5.04
N GLU A 91 13.87 15.86 5.24
CA GLU A 91 14.43 15.61 6.58
C GLU A 91 14.74 16.91 7.33
N HIS A 92 14.90 18.02 6.60
CA HIS A 92 15.22 19.32 7.16
C HIS A 92 13.98 20.21 7.20
N CYS A 93 13.65 20.68 8.40
CA CYS A 93 12.58 21.61 8.65
C CYS A 93 13.04 23.03 8.32
N PRO A 94 12.36 23.75 7.40
CA PRO A 94 12.59 25.17 7.25
C PRO A 94 12.28 25.86 8.59
N ALA A 95 13.08 26.84 8.98
CA ALA A 95 12.87 27.58 10.23
C ALA A 95 11.54 28.37 10.23
N ASP A 96 11.08 28.78 9.04
CA ASP A 96 9.91 29.64 8.84
C ASP A 96 8.90 28.99 7.90
N VAL A 97 8.24 27.92 8.35
CA VAL A 97 7.10 27.32 7.63
C VAL A 97 5.81 28.00 8.07
N SER A 98 5.05 28.52 7.10
CA SER A 98 3.70 29.04 7.39
C SER A 98 2.81 27.91 7.92
N GLU A 99 1.80 28.22 8.73
CA GLU A 99 0.86 27.19 9.19
C GLU A 99 0.15 26.50 8.03
N ALA A 100 -0.08 27.22 6.93
CA ALA A 100 -0.66 26.69 5.71
C ALA A 100 0.25 25.70 4.97
N ASP A 101 1.57 25.77 5.13
CA ASP A 101 2.54 24.89 4.45
C ASP A 101 3.06 23.77 5.37
N ARG A 102 2.70 23.77 6.65
CA ARG A 102 3.18 22.80 7.65
C ARG A 102 2.84 21.34 7.26
N TYR A 103 1.79 21.12 6.47
CA TYR A 103 1.42 19.80 5.95
C TYR A 103 2.45 19.19 4.98
N LEU A 104 3.32 20.02 4.36
CA LEU A 104 4.39 19.56 3.48
C LEU A 104 5.60 19.01 4.26
N TYR A 105 5.65 19.27 5.58
CA TYR A 105 6.77 18.95 6.45
C TYR A 105 6.32 18.10 7.64
N PRO A 106 5.75 16.90 7.42
CA PRO A 106 5.17 16.13 8.51
C PRO A 106 6.18 15.58 9.54
N ALA A 107 7.47 15.56 9.19
CA ALA A 107 8.56 15.24 10.11
C ALA A 107 8.91 16.41 11.06
N CYS A 108 8.37 17.60 10.81
CA CYS A 108 8.69 18.86 11.47
C CYS A 108 7.53 19.29 12.38
N GLN A 109 7.37 18.59 13.51
CA GLN A 109 6.41 18.93 14.55
C GLN A 109 7.07 19.66 15.72
#